data_AF-A0A3M7NVI4-F1
#
_entry.id   AF-A0A3M7NVI4-F1
#
_cell.length_a   1.000
_cell.length_b   1.000
_cell.length_c   1.000
_cell.angle_alpha   90.00
_cell.angle_beta   90.00
_cell.angle_gamma   90.00
#
_symmetry.space_group_name_H-M   'P 1'
#
loop_
_entity.id
_entity.type
_entity.pdbx_description
1 polymer ?
#
loop_
_entity_poly.entity_id
_entity_poly.type
_entity_poly.pdbx_seq_one_letter_code
_entity_poly.pdbx_strand_id
1 'polypeptide(L)'
;MDDSEPMFEDCSHQGCYVFQPSATSGVGNDDTKDTKQKPKQDRRADVWPRLCAGTEPEELVALRHDTYRRLWHEAEGRIDPVIDAVDGDALAKIRHFCPNLPTALKTLIRLAIDDDPVSTSPDHYAAFVAAHKHLIPMPFDLELLQRYLDQQGLSRVVVVLPEIESFDVSLVADLVHHLSLWSDRIPFSLVLGISTTIDLFEARLSKTTIRLLHVQPFSLSPHADPLYPILLATHHPPSTLLFLGPSVLSFLVESTHNQSTTPPALKRIIKYAFMSHFFANPLSTLLCHEAEHATLHKPTNQAFLASLLRNTPSFRAYCSNLLHLNTKDAAERVYQLLISDADTLDHAISSLAASTARLRSAYTAVDAFVQLYIHPAIKLSSPSTPPSELYVQLSQHLLPGPKTKAVQSTSLYSDLMSALRLLPPNQISDIFLLRLTLATELNPLELNPLDLTPVVLVEMAINVLKSLIQCFLTFEVVPDDVVAKSAPEAPLIIASNEPTLGNIVNLVTWNSTFEQMLTIFTFLGIEYLLASDP
;
A
#
# COMPACT_ATOMS: atom_id res chain seq x y z
N MET A 1 -74.07 -9.64 15.73
CA MET A 1 -73.85 -8.81 14.52
C MET A 1 -73.13 -7.55 14.96
N ASP A 2 -71.81 -7.62 15.07
CA ASP A 2 -70.91 -6.69 14.39
C ASP A 2 -69.49 -7.31 14.49
N ASP A 3 -69.21 -8.24 13.58
CA ASP A 3 -67.89 -8.85 13.41
C ASP A 3 -67.14 -8.03 12.36
N SER A 4 -66.23 -7.16 12.80
CA SER A 4 -65.23 -6.56 11.93
C SER A 4 -63.86 -7.13 12.31
N GLU A 5 -63.48 -8.23 11.64
CA GLU A 5 -62.10 -8.73 11.65
C GLU A 5 -61.17 -7.63 11.12
N PRO A 6 -59.99 -7.42 11.72
CA PRO A 6 -59.00 -6.50 11.17
C PRO A 6 -58.48 -7.09 9.86
N MET A 7 -58.84 -6.47 8.74
CA MET A 7 -58.23 -6.73 7.44
C MET A 7 -56.73 -6.47 7.57
N PHE A 8 -55.93 -7.54 7.64
CA PHE A 8 -54.53 -7.46 7.27
C PHE A 8 -54.50 -7.14 5.78
N GLU A 9 -54.15 -5.91 5.43
CA GLU A 9 -53.88 -5.55 4.03
C GLU A 9 -52.83 -6.52 3.50
N ASP A 10 -53.20 -7.25 2.44
CA ASP A 10 -52.32 -8.17 1.74
C ASP A 10 -51.24 -7.35 1.01
N CYS A 11 -50.16 -7.03 1.73
CA CYS A 11 -49.06 -6.24 1.19
C CYS A 11 -48.24 -7.00 0.14
N SER A 12 -48.57 -8.25 -0.20
CA SER A 12 -47.83 -9.11 -1.14
C SER A 12 -47.62 -8.51 -2.54
N HIS A 13 -48.35 -7.46 -2.89
CA HIS A 13 -48.24 -6.73 -4.16
C HIS A 13 -47.28 -5.52 -4.11
N GLN A 14 -46.72 -5.17 -2.94
CA GLN A 14 -45.81 -4.03 -2.81
C GLN A 14 -44.38 -4.44 -3.18
N GLY A 15 -43.77 -3.70 -4.12
CA GLY A 15 -42.44 -3.99 -4.67
C GLY A 15 -41.25 -3.55 -3.80
N CYS A 16 -41.50 -2.88 -2.66
CA CYS A 16 -40.48 -2.42 -1.72
C CYS A 16 -41.05 -2.42 -0.30
N TYR A 17 -40.30 -3.00 0.64
CA TYR A 17 -40.62 -2.98 2.07
C TYR A 17 -39.49 -2.30 2.83
N VAL A 18 -39.81 -1.26 3.59
CA VAL A 18 -38.84 -0.56 4.44
C VAL A 18 -39.04 -1.00 5.87
N PHE A 19 -38.13 -1.83 6.38
CA PHE A 19 -38.13 -2.23 7.79
C PHE A 19 -37.40 -1.18 8.62
N GLN A 20 -38.15 -0.39 9.40
CA GLN A 20 -37.56 0.43 10.45
C GLN A 20 -37.60 -0.36 11.76
N PRO A 21 -36.45 -0.69 12.38
CA PRO A 21 -36.45 -1.32 13.68
C PRO A 21 -37.08 -0.35 14.68
N SER A 22 -38.16 -0.77 15.35
CA SER A 22 -38.92 0.07 16.28
C SER A 22 -37.98 0.74 17.27
N ALA A 23 -37.85 2.06 17.17
CA ALA A 23 -37.18 2.84 18.18
C ALA A 23 -37.88 2.57 19.50
N THR A 24 -37.12 2.18 20.52
CA THR A 24 -37.54 2.15 21.92
C THR A 24 -37.94 3.56 22.33
N SER A 25 -39.17 3.94 22.01
CA SER A 25 -39.86 5.10 22.55
C SER A 25 -40.71 4.57 23.69
N GLY A 26 -40.19 4.71 24.91
CA GLY A 26 -41.00 4.53 26.10
C GLY A 26 -41.93 5.72 26.25
N VAL A 27 -43.21 5.53 25.96
CA VAL A 27 -44.33 6.29 26.54
C VAL A 27 -45.52 5.31 26.62
N GLY A 28 -46.13 5.21 27.80
CA GLY A 28 -46.89 4.05 28.27
C GLY A 28 -48.38 3.94 27.93
N ASN A 29 -48.97 2.95 28.63
CA ASN A 29 -50.30 2.32 28.54
C ASN A 29 -50.43 1.40 27.31
N ASP A 30 -50.88 0.14 27.40
CA ASP A 30 -51.86 -0.44 28.31
C ASP A 30 -51.65 -1.97 28.40
N ASP A 31 -52.28 -2.58 29.41
CA ASP A 31 -52.20 -3.98 29.83
C ASP A 31 -52.26 -5.05 28.71
N THR A 32 -51.36 -6.05 28.73
CA THR A 32 -51.70 -7.50 28.77
C THR A 32 -50.50 -8.47 28.66
N LYS A 33 -50.48 -9.41 29.61
CA LYS A 33 -50.05 -10.83 29.58
C LYS A 33 -48.63 -11.25 29.15
N ASP A 34 -47.89 -11.69 30.16
CA ASP A 34 -46.99 -12.86 30.22
C ASP A 34 -46.56 -13.49 28.88
N THR A 35 -45.36 -13.14 28.45
CA THR A 35 -44.51 -14.05 27.68
C THR A 35 -43.10 -14.02 28.28
N LYS A 36 -42.63 -15.17 28.75
CA LYS A 36 -41.27 -15.40 29.28
C LYS A 36 -40.22 -14.73 28.38
N GLN A 37 -39.64 -13.62 28.85
CA GLN A 37 -38.49 -13.00 28.24
C GLN A 37 -37.30 -13.95 28.36
N LYS A 38 -36.83 -14.49 27.22
CA LYS A 38 -35.43 -14.94 27.08
C LYS A 38 -34.52 -13.73 27.32
N PRO A 39 -33.36 -13.91 27.97
CA PRO A 39 -32.48 -12.78 28.26
C PRO A 39 -32.10 -12.09 26.95
N LYS A 40 -32.33 -10.77 26.91
CA LYS A 40 -31.90 -9.88 25.83
C LYS A 40 -30.38 -9.98 25.71
N GLN A 41 -29.92 -10.77 24.75
CA GLN A 41 -28.54 -10.68 24.27
C GLN A 41 -28.47 -9.39 23.45
N ASP A 42 -27.66 -8.46 23.91
CA ASP A 42 -27.42 -7.15 23.31
C ASP A 42 -26.92 -7.36 21.86
N ARG A 43 -27.76 -7.03 20.87
CA ARG A 43 -27.59 -7.42 19.45
C ARG A 43 -27.13 -6.27 18.55
N ARG A 44 -26.27 -5.37 19.05
CA ARG A 44 -25.71 -4.26 18.25
C ARG A 44 -24.28 -3.87 18.64
N ALA A 45 -23.37 -4.84 18.66
CA ALA A 45 -21.97 -4.57 18.39
C ALA A 45 -21.62 -5.28 17.08
N ASP A 46 -20.81 -4.68 16.22
CA ASP A 46 -20.17 -5.40 15.10
C ASP A 46 -19.35 -6.57 15.68
N VAL A 47 -19.97 -7.74 15.85
CA VAL A 47 -19.32 -8.87 16.53
C VAL A 47 -18.37 -9.53 15.54
N TRP A 48 -17.13 -9.06 15.56
CA TRP A 48 -16.00 -9.78 14.98
C TRP A 48 -16.01 -11.23 15.52
N PRO A 49 -15.83 -12.26 14.67
CA PRO A 49 -16.10 -13.64 15.07
C PRO A 49 -15.11 -14.12 16.13
N ARG A 50 -15.58 -14.88 17.12
CA ARG A 50 -14.72 -15.62 18.04
C ARG A 50 -14.21 -16.89 17.35
N LEU A 51 -12.89 -17.02 17.27
CA LEU A 51 -12.22 -18.15 16.62
C LEU A 51 -12.08 -19.34 17.58
N CYS A 52 -11.54 -20.45 17.04
CA CYS A 52 -11.30 -21.68 17.78
C CYS A 52 -12.59 -22.23 18.46
N ALA A 53 -13.67 -22.31 17.69
CA ALA A 53 -15.00 -22.73 18.18
C ALA A 53 -15.52 -21.89 19.38
N GLY A 54 -15.18 -20.60 19.42
CA GLY A 54 -15.61 -19.68 20.47
C GLY A 54 -14.75 -19.71 21.74
N THR A 55 -13.62 -20.44 21.74
CA THR A 55 -12.69 -20.46 22.89
C THR A 55 -11.77 -19.25 22.95
N GLU A 56 -11.66 -18.47 21.87
CA GLU A 56 -10.89 -17.23 21.83
C GLU A 56 -11.42 -16.21 22.86
N PRO A 57 -10.59 -15.70 23.79
CA PRO A 57 -10.95 -14.65 24.73
C PRO A 57 -11.52 -13.39 24.06
N GLU A 58 -12.54 -12.77 24.65
CA GLU A 58 -13.22 -11.59 24.06
C GLU A 58 -12.28 -10.38 23.90
N GLU A 59 -11.35 -10.21 24.83
CA GLU A 59 -10.33 -9.16 24.75
C GLU A 59 -9.38 -9.36 23.55
N LEU A 60 -9.03 -10.62 23.22
CA LEU A 60 -8.20 -10.92 22.05
C LEU A 60 -8.97 -10.72 20.74
N VAL A 61 -10.29 -10.94 20.74
CA VAL A 61 -11.16 -10.66 19.58
C VAL A 61 -11.20 -9.16 19.30
N ALA A 62 -11.37 -8.35 20.34
CA ALA A 62 -11.33 -6.89 20.23
C ALA A 62 -9.95 -6.43 19.76
N LEU A 63 -8.87 -6.91 20.40
CA LEU A 63 -7.49 -6.58 20.03
C LEU A 63 -7.18 -6.95 18.57
N ARG A 64 -7.65 -8.11 18.09
CA ARG A 64 -7.47 -8.55 16.69
C ARG A 64 -8.15 -7.62 15.71
N HIS A 65 -9.36 -7.19 16.03
CA HIS A 65 -10.13 -6.27 15.20
C HIS A 65 -9.51 -4.86 15.18
N ASP A 66 -9.07 -4.35 16.33
CA ASP A 66 -8.40 -3.05 16.42
C ASP A 66 -7.04 -3.06 15.70
N THR A 67 -6.29 -4.16 15.84
CA THR A 67 -5.05 -4.40 15.08
C THR A 67 -5.29 -4.40 13.57
N TYR A 68 -6.33 -5.09 13.09
CA TYR A 68 -6.73 -5.06 11.68
C TYR A 68 -7.03 -3.64 11.20
N ARG A 69 -7.91 -2.91 11.92
CA ARG A 69 -8.32 -1.56 11.55
C ARG A 69 -7.13 -0.62 11.46
N ARG A 70 -6.24 -0.67 12.45
CA ARG A 70 -5.03 0.15 12.50
C ARG A 70 -4.11 -0.15 11.32
N LEU A 71 -3.72 -1.41 11.13
CA LEU A 71 -2.78 -1.79 10.06
C LEU A 71 -3.36 -1.56 8.67
N TRP A 72 -4.66 -1.80 8.48
CA TRP A 72 -5.33 -1.48 7.22
C TRP A 72 -5.40 0.03 7.00
N HIS A 73 -5.77 0.83 8.00
CA HIS A 73 -5.82 2.29 7.87
C HIS A 73 -4.44 2.88 7.54
N GLU A 74 -3.37 2.38 8.17
CA GLU A 74 -1.99 2.76 7.84
C GLU A 74 -1.59 2.36 6.41
N ALA A 75 -2.00 1.17 5.93
CA ALA A 75 -1.75 0.75 4.55
C ALA A 75 -2.58 1.57 3.55
N GLU A 76 -3.85 1.80 3.85
CA GLU A 76 -4.80 2.56 3.05
C GLU A 76 -4.32 4.01 2.86
N GLY A 77 -3.91 4.69 3.93
CA GLY A 77 -3.38 6.05 3.86
C GLY A 77 -2.08 6.19 3.06
N ARG A 78 -1.38 5.09 2.77
CA ARG A 78 -0.20 5.06 1.88
C ARG A 78 -0.54 4.69 0.44
N ILE A 79 -1.53 3.81 0.26
CA ILE A 79 -1.98 3.36 -1.06
C ILE A 79 -2.81 4.46 -1.73
N ASP A 80 -3.64 5.19 -0.97
CA ASP A 80 -4.54 6.21 -1.52
C ASP A 80 -3.80 7.34 -2.24
N PRO A 81 -2.72 7.95 -1.70
CA PRO A 81 -1.95 8.94 -2.44
C PRO A 81 -1.34 8.39 -3.74
N VAL A 82 -0.99 7.11 -3.79
CA VAL A 82 -0.46 6.46 -5.00
C VAL A 82 -1.57 6.29 -6.04
N ILE A 83 -2.75 5.87 -5.62
CA ILE A 83 -3.92 5.75 -6.49
C ILE A 83 -4.39 7.13 -6.94
N ASP A 84 -4.45 8.10 -6.04
CA ASP A 84 -4.86 9.49 -6.32
C ASP A 84 -3.82 10.21 -7.17
N ALA A 85 -2.53 9.85 -7.15
CA ALA A 85 -1.56 10.34 -8.12
C ALA A 85 -1.80 9.77 -9.53
N VAL A 86 -2.36 8.55 -9.62
CA VAL A 86 -2.75 7.91 -10.88
C VAL A 86 -4.12 8.41 -11.37
N ASP A 87 -5.04 8.67 -10.45
CA ASP A 87 -6.43 9.08 -10.70
C ASP A 87 -6.63 10.61 -10.70
N GLY A 88 -5.73 11.36 -10.08
CA GLY A 88 -5.79 12.80 -9.85
C GLY A 88 -5.56 13.65 -11.09
N ASP A 89 -4.94 13.06 -12.12
CA ASP A 89 -4.87 13.66 -13.46
C ASP A 89 -6.13 13.42 -14.29
N ALA A 90 -7.08 12.58 -13.84
CA ALA A 90 -8.10 12.05 -14.73
C ALA A 90 -9.56 12.41 -14.35
N LEU A 91 -10.19 11.93 -13.27
CA LEU A 91 -11.66 11.75 -13.36
C LEU A 91 -12.54 11.97 -12.10
N ALA A 92 -12.04 12.53 -10.99
CA ALA A 92 -12.81 12.49 -9.74
C ALA A 92 -14.08 13.36 -9.64
N LYS A 93 -14.50 14.13 -10.66
CA LYS A 93 -15.61 15.08 -10.51
C LYS A 93 -16.76 15.06 -11.51
N ILE A 94 -16.81 14.18 -12.51
CA ILE A 94 -17.85 14.34 -13.56
C ILE A 94 -18.56 13.04 -13.87
N ARG A 95 -19.61 12.77 -13.09
CA ARG A 95 -20.63 11.78 -13.46
C ARG A 95 -22.02 12.37 -13.29
N HIS A 96 -22.37 13.28 -14.18
CA HIS A 96 -23.74 13.71 -14.36
C HIS A 96 -24.26 13.19 -15.69
N PHE A 97 -25.16 12.21 -15.63
CA PHE A 97 -25.91 11.73 -16.78
C PHE A 97 -26.71 12.91 -17.36
N CYS A 98 -26.37 13.31 -18.57
CA CYS A 98 -27.08 14.35 -19.30
C CYS A 98 -27.91 13.68 -20.40
N PRO A 99 -29.24 13.52 -20.23
CA PRO A 99 -30.07 12.82 -21.21
C PRO A 99 -30.39 13.64 -22.47
N ASN A 100 -30.21 14.96 -22.42
CA ASN A 100 -30.49 15.88 -23.53
C ASN A 100 -29.65 17.16 -23.42
N LEU A 101 -29.60 17.94 -24.51
CA LEU A 101 -28.78 19.15 -24.62
C LEU A 101 -29.14 20.21 -23.56
N PRO A 102 -30.42 20.56 -23.29
CA PRO A 102 -30.75 21.52 -22.25
C PRO A 102 -30.26 21.12 -20.86
N THR A 103 -30.32 19.82 -20.54
CA THR A 103 -29.82 19.31 -19.26
C THR A 103 -28.29 19.33 -19.22
N ALA A 104 -27.62 19.01 -20.33
CA ALA A 104 -26.17 19.10 -20.45
C ALA A 104 -25.67 20.53 -20.25
N LEU A 105 -26.26 21.50 -20.94
CA LEU A 105 -25.90 22.92 -20.81
C LEU A 105 -26.20 23.45 -19.41
N LYS A 106 -27.38 23.15 -18.84
CA LYS A 106 -27.70 23.52 -17.46
C LYS A 106 -26.69 22.97 -16.47
N THR A 107 -26.29 21.71 -16.64
CA THR A 107 -25.31 21.04 -15.77
C THR A 107 -23.94 21.67 -15.93
N LEU A 108 -23.50 21.94 -17.16
CA LEU A 108 -22.24 22.64 -17.43
C LEU A 108 -22.20 24.01 -16.75
N ILE A 109 -23.25 24.83 -16.93
CA ILE A 109 -23.31 26.16 -16.32
C ILE A 109 -23.33 26.06 -14.80
N ARG A 110 -24.11 25.12 -14.25
CA ARG A 110 -24.15 24.88 -12.80
C ARG A 110 -22.78 24.50 -12.25
N LEU A 111 -22.11 23.52 -12.86
CA LEU A 111 -20.78 23.10 -12.44
C LEU A 111 -19.77 24.25 -12.55
N ALA A 112 -19.80 25.02 -13.64
CA ALA A 112 -18.87 26.14 -13.82
C ALA A 112 -19.04 27.26 -12.77
N ILE A 113 -20.25 27.46 -12.25
CA ILE A 113 -20.54 28.46 -11.21
C ILE A 113 -20.26 27.90 -9.81
N ASP A 114 -20.58 26.62 -9.57
CA ASP A 114 -20.42 25.98 -8.25
C ASP A 114 -18.97 25.52 -7.99
N ASP A 115 -18.13 25.29 -9.01
CA ASP A 115 -16.71 24.87 -8.86
C ASP A 115 -15.74 26.05 -8.63
N ASP A 116 -16.26 27.24 -8.33
CA ASP A 116 -15.47 28.43 -7.97
C ASP A 116 -14.89 28.29 -6.55
N PRO A 117 -13.54 28.23 -6.39
CA PRO A 117 -12.87 28.01 -5.11
C PRO A 117 -13.10 29.13 -4.08
N VAL A 118 -13.65 30.27 -4.48
CA VAL A 118 -13.92 31.43 -3.60
C VAL A 118 -15.29 31.32 -2.91
N SER A 119 -16.20 30.45 -3.39
CA SER A 119 -17.58 30.44 -2.93
C SER A 119 -17.85 29.44 -1.78
N THR A 120 -18.19 29.96 -0.60
CA THR A 120 -18.42 29.17 0.63
C THR A 120 -19.88 28.70 0.81
N SER A 121 -20.79 29.03 -0.12
CA SER A 121 -22.22 28.71 0.02
C SER A 121 -22.69 27.61 -0.95
N PRO A 122 -23.41 26.56 -0.49
CA PRO A 122 -23.83 25.43 -1.31
C PRO A 122 -24.92 25.73 -2.37
N ASP A 123 -25.38 26.98 -2.49
CA ASP A 123 -26.46 27.40 -3.41
C ASP A 123 -26.08 28.60 -4.31
N HIS A 124 -24.78 28.77 -4.62
CA HIS A 124 -24.29 29.91 -5.40
C HIS A 124 -24.93 29.98 -6.80
N TYR A 125 -25.04 28.86 -7.51
CA TYR A 125 -25.77 28.78 -8.77
C TYR A 125 -27.22 29.29 -8.66
N ALA A 126 -27.96 28.89 -7.63
CA ALA A 126 -29.37 29.29 -7.46
C ALA A 126 -29.51 30.79 -7.22
N ALA A 127 -28.62 31.39 -6.42
CA ALA A 127 -28.57 32.83 -6.18
C ALA A 127 -28.23 33.60 -7.47
N PHE A 128 -27.25 33.13 -8.23
CA PHE A 128 -26.84 33.77 -9.48
C PHE A 128 -27.94 33.75 -10.55
N VAL A 129 -28.60 32.60 -10.71
CA VAL A 129 -29.77 32.44 -11.60
C VAL A 129 -30.90 33.37 -11.16
N ALA A 130 -31.19 33.45 -9.85
CA ALA A 130 -32.26 34.32 -9.35
C ALA A 130 -31.99 35.81 -9.64
N ALA A 131 -30.74 36.26 -9.48
CA ALA A 131 -30.33 37.63 -9.78
C ALA A 131 -30.50 37.99 -11.28
N HIS A 132 -30.19 37.05 -12.17
CA HIS A 132 -30.20 37.27 -13.62
C HIS A 132 -31.49 36.80 -14.31
N LYS A 133 -32.46 36.26 -13.56
CA LYS A 133 -33.72 35.70 -14.08
C LYS A 133 -34.53 36.67 -14.95
N HIS A 134 -34.40 37.97 -14.69
CA HIS A 134 -35.11 39.01 -15.43
C HIS A 134 -34.51 39.29 -16.82
N LEU A 135 -33.22 38.97 -17.01
CA LEU A 135 -32.50 39.16 -18.28
C LEU A 135 -32.42 37.87 -19.08
N ILE A 136 -32.21 36.74 -18.40
CA ILE A 136 -32.04 35.43 -19.00
C ILE A 136 -33.08 34.49 -18.38
N PRO A 137 -34.24 34.27 -19.04
CA PRO A 137 -35.30 33.44 -18.49
C PRO A 137 -34.93 31.95 -18.41
N MET A 138 -33.99 31.50 -19.24
CA MET A 138 -33.68 30.10 -19.44
C MET A 138 -32.39 29.70 -18.72
N PRO A 139 -32.43 28.77 -17.75
CA PRO A 139 -31.29 28.44 -16.90
C PRO A 139 -30.18 27.62 -17.60
N PHE A 140 -30.37 27.30 -18.88
CA PHE A 140 -29.42 26.58 -19.73
C PHE A 140 -28.82 27.45 -20.84
N ASP A 141 -29.11 28.75 -20.85
CA ASP A 141 -28.55 29.68 -21.81
C ASP A 141 -27.08 30.01 -21.47
N LEU A 142 -26.18 29.89 -22.44
CA LEU A 142 -24.76 30.18 -22.27
C LEU A 142 -24.49 31.67 -22.05
N GLU A 143 -25.45 32.57 -22.33
CA GLU A 143 -25.34 33.98 -21.94
C GLU A 143 -25.16 34.11 -20.41
N LEU A 144 -25.77 33.21 -19.63
CA LEU A 144 -25.64 33.21 -18.17
C LEU A 144 -24.20 32.92 -17.76
N LEU A 145 -23.56 31.97 -18.45
CA LEU A 145 -22.16 31.63 -18.22
C LEU A 145 -21.24 32.78 -18.65
N GLN A 146 -21.49 33.39 -19.82
CA GLN A 146 -20.70 34.54 -20.28
C GLN A 146 -20.67 35.66 -19.23
N ARG A 147 -21.84 36.04 -18.71
CA ARG A 147 -21.94 37.09 -17.69
C ARG A 147 -21.23 36.72 -16.40
N TYR A 148 -21.26 35.45 -16.01
CA TYR A 148 -20.51 34.97 -14.86
C TYR A 148 -19.00 35.13 -15.09
N LEU A 149 -18.50 34.71 -16.25
CA LEU A 149 -17.09 34.83 -16.61
C LEU A 149 -16.63 36.29 -16.66
N ASP A 150 -17.44 37.18 -17.22
CA ASP A 150 -17.17 38.62 -17.26
C ASP A 150 -17.11 39.23 -15.85
N GLN A 151 -18.00 38.80 -14.94
CA GLN A 151 -18.02 39.27 -13.55
C GLN A 151 -16.82 38.79 -12.74
N GLN A 152 -16.37 37.55 -12.97
CA GLN A 152 -15.23 36.95 -12.26
C GLN A 152 -13.88 37.20 -12.95
N GLY A 153 -13.86 37.80 -14.14
CA GLY A 153 -12.64 38.01 -14.93
C GLY A 153 -12.00 36.72 -15.45
N LEU A 154 -12.81 35.67 -15.66
CA LEU A 154 -12.34 34.36 -16.12
C LEU A 154 -12.21 34.35 -17.64
N SER A 155 -11.11 33.79 -18.14
CA SER A 155 -10.74 33.86 -19.55
C SER A 155 -11.02 32.60 -20.35
N ARG A 156 -11.40 31.48 -19.72
CA ARG A 156 -11.59 30.18 -20.39
C ARG A 156 -12.45 29.23 -19.57
N VAL A 157 -13.23 28.41 -20.26
CA VAL A 157 -13.99 27.30 -19.68
C VAL A 157 -13.43 25.97 -20.17
N VAL A 158 -13.02 25.11 -19.24
CA VAL A 158 -12.58 23.74 -19.55
C VAL A 158 -13.74 22.79 -19.28
N VAL A 159 -14.14 22.03 -20.29
CA VAL A 159 -15.21 21.04 -20.21
C VAL A 159 -14.59 19.66 -20.29
N VAL A 160 -14.66 18.89 -19.20
CA VAL A 160 -14.11 17.53 -19.15
C VAL A 160 -15.24 16.51 -19.31
N LEU A 161 -15.08 15.56 -20.24
CA LEU A 161 -16.02 14.49 -20.53
C LEU A 161 -15.32 13.13 -20.31
N PRO A 162 -15.36 12.55 -19.10
CA PRO A 162 -14.57 11.38 -18.68
C PRO A 162 -14.75 10.11 -19.48
N GLU A 163 -16.00 9.83 -19.85
CA GLU A 163 -16.44 8.58 -20.47
C GLU A 163 -17.29 8.96 -21.68
N ILE A 164 -16.68 9.58 -22.70
CA ILE A 164 -17.42 10.13 -23.84
C ILE A 164 -18.30 9.07 -24.55
N GLU A 165 -17.90 7.81 -24.46
CA GLU A 165 -18.58 6.66 -25.06
C GLU A 165 -19.95 6.37 -24.44
N SER A 166 -20.15 6.78 -23.19
CA SER A 166 -21.42 6.65 -22.46
C SER A 166 -22.46 7.68 -22.89
N PHE A 167 -22.04 8.74 -23.59
CA PHE A 167 -22.94 9.76 -24.11
C PHE A 167 -23.55 9.31 -25.44
N ASP A 168 -24.79 9.76 -25.67
CA ASP A 168 -25.40 9.64 -26.98
C ASP A 168 -24.64 10.49 -28.02
N VAL A 169 -24.40 9.90 -29.19
CA VAL A 169 -23.60 10.53 -30.25
C VAL A 169 -24.25 11.84 -30.74
N SER A 170 -25.58 11.88 -30.83
CA SER A 170 -26.29 13.09 -31.26
C SER A 170 -26.18 14.20 -30.23
N LEU A 171 -26.24 13.85 -28.94
CA LEU A 171 -26.03 14.81 -27.86
C LEU A 171 -24.63 15.42 -27.88
N VAL A 172 -23.59 14.61 -28.08
CA VAL A 172 -22.21 15.11 -28.19
C VAL A 172 -22.05 16.03 -29.39
N ALA A 173 -22.61 15.65 -30.54
CA ALA A 173 -22.57 16.47 -31.76
C ALA A 173 -23.27 17.83 -31.56
N ASP A 174 -24.47 17.82 -30.97
CA ASP A 174 -25.25 19.02 -30.68
C ASP A 174 -24.54 19.94 -29.67
N LEU A 175 -23.91 19.35 -28.65
CA LEU A 175 -23.12 20.06 -27.65
C LEU A 175 -21.90 20.73 -28.29
N VAL A 176 -21.10 19.98 -29.06
CA VAL A 176 -19.93 20.52 -29.77
C VAL A 176 -20.35 21.66 -30.72
N HIS A 177 -21.47 21.49 -31.42
CA HIS A 177 -22.00 22.54 -32.29
C HIS A 177 -22.40 23.79 -31.50
N HIS A 178 -23.14 23.64 -30.39
CA HIS A 178 -23.52 24.77 -29.53
C HIS A 178 -22.31 25.49 -28.93
N LEU A 179 -21.31 24.76 -28.44
CA LEU A 179 -20.10 25.36 -27.90
C LEU A 179 -19.30 26.09 -29.00
N SER A 180 -19.26 25.55 -30.22
CA SER A 180 -18.61 26.20 -31.36
C SER A 180 -19.31 27.51 -31.74
N LEU A 181 -20.64 27.58 -31.68
CA LEU A 181 -21.41 28.82 -31.95
C LEU A 181 -21.14 29.94 -30.93
N TRP A 182 -20.64 29.60 -29.74
CA TRP A 182 -20.29 30.54 -28.68
C TRP A 182 -18.78 30.74 -28.51
N SER A 183 -17.96 30.10 -29.36
CA SER A 183 -16.50 30.15 -29.28
C SER A 183 -15.90 31.55 -29.48
N ASP A 184 -16.65 32.46 -30.10
CA ASP A 184 -16.31 33.86 -30.29
C ASP A 184 -16.40 34.69 -29.00
N ARG A 185 -17.29 34.28 -28.09
CA ARG A 185 -17.60 34.97 -26.83
C ARG A 185 -17.01 34.27 -25.62
N ILE A 186 -17.03 32.93 -25.60
CA ILE A 186 -16.51 32.09 -24.53
C ILE A 186 -15.52 31.10 -25.14
N PRO A 187 -14.22 31.19 -24.82
CA PRO A 187 -13.27 30.21 -25.31
C PRO A 187 -13.40 28.92 -24.49
N PHE A 188 -13.85 27.85 -25.17
CA PHE A 188 -13.99 26.52 -24.61
C PHE A 188 -12.77 25.65 -24.90
N SER A 189 -12.40 24.78 -23.96
CA SER A 189 -11.45 23.67 -24.19
C SER A 189 -12.10 22.37 -23.74
N LEU A 190 -12.16 21.38 -24.63
CA LEU A 190 -12.75 20.09 -24.32
C LEU A 190 -11.65 19.07 -24.01
N VAL A 191 -11.77 18.39 -22.87
CA VAL A 191 -10.95 17.22 -22.52
C VAL A 191 -11.85 15.99 -22.62
N LEU A 192 -11.54 15.11 -23.56
CA LEU A 192 -12.33 13.92 -23.85
C LEU A 192 -11.62 12.69 -23.30
N GLY A 193 -12.21 12.04 -22.30
CA GLY A 193 -11.79 10.73 -21.85
C GLY A 193 -12.36 9.65 -22.77
N ILE A 194 -11.47 9.01 -23.51
CA ILE A 194 -11.78 7.93 -24.46
C ILE A 194 -11.26 6.63 -23.84
N SER A 195 -12.12 5.64 -23.68
CA SER A 195 -11.76 4.33 -23.12
C SER A 195 -11.30 3.34 -24.21
N THR A 196 -11.70 3.58 -25.45
CA THR A 196 -11.33 2.81 -26.65
C THR A 196 -10.23 3.51 -27.46
N THR A 197 -10.00 3.06 -28.70
CA THR A 197 -9.09 3.73 -29.62
C THR A 197 -9.72 4.99 -30.20
N ILE A 198 -8.87 5.98 -30.50
CA ILE A 198 -9.28 7.23 -31.14
C ILE A 198 -10.01 6.95 -32.46
N ASP A 199 -9.57 5.96 -33.22
CA ASP A 199 -10.19 5.58 -34.50
C ASP A 199 -11.66 5.15 -34.33
N LEU A 200 -11.97 4.38 -33.27
CA LEU A 200 -13.33 3.95 -32.98
C LEU A 200 -14.21 5.12 -32.53
N PHE A 201 -13.63 6.04 -31.77
CA PHE A 201 -14.31 7.26 -31.37
C PHE A 201 -14.61 8.18 -32.57
N GLU A 202 -13.63 8.43 -33.43
CA GLU A 202 -13.81 9.23 -34.65
C GLU A 202 -14.86 8.61 -35.58
N ALA A 203 -14.87 7.28 -35.71
CA ALA A 203 -15.87 6.58 -36.51
C ALA A 203 -17.32 6.76 -36.01
N ARG A 204 -17.51 7.07 -34.72
CA ARG A 204 -18.85 7.34 -34.14
C ARG A 204 -19.35 8.74 -34.45
N LEU A 205 -18.47 9.71 -34.70
CA LEU A 205 -18.86 11.11 -34.92
C LEU A 205 -19.10 11.42 -36.40
N SER A 206 -19.99 12.38 -36.66
CA SER A 206 -20.18 12.88 -38.02
C SER A 206 -18.97 13.72 -38.48
N LYS A 207 -18.67 13.70 -39.78
CA LYS A 207 -17.56 14.51 -40.36
C LYS A 207 -17.71 16.00 -40.11
N THR A 208 -18.94 16.51 -39.96
CA THR A 208 -19.19 17.91 -39.62
C THR A 208 -18.76 18.24 -38.20
N THR A 209 -19.04 17.36 -37.24
CA THR A 209 -18.64 17.51 -35.83
C THR A 209 -17.12 17.43 -35.69
N ILE A 210 -16.49 16.45 -36.34
CA ILE A 210 -15.03 16.27 -36.31
C ILE A 210 -14.31 17.52 -36.83
N ARG A 211 -14.83 18.17 -37.87
CA ARG A 211 -14.26 19.41 -38.41
C ARG A 211 -14.30 20.60 -37.44
N LEU A 212 -15.18 20.57 -36.45
CA LEU A 212 -15.26 21.59 -35.40
C LEU A 212 -14.30 21.30 -34.24
N LEU A 213 -13.78 20.06 -34.15
CA LEU A 213 -12.89 19.63 -33.09
C LEU A 213 -11.43 19.71 -33.57
N HIS A 214 -10.65 20.57 -32.95
CA HIS A 214 -9.20 20.52 -33.05
C HIS A 214 -8.66 19.58 -31.97
N VAL A 215 -8.58 18.28 -32.28
CA VAL A 215 -8.19 17.26 -31.31
C VAL A 215 -6.67 17.09 -31.31
N GLN A 216 -6.07 17.19 -30.12
CA GLN A 216 -4.69 16.78 -29.89
C GLN A 216 -4.70 15.54 -28.98
N PRO A 217 -4.22 14.38 -29.44
CA PRO A 217 -4.19 13.20 -28.61
C PRO A 217 -3.16 13.38 -27.48
N PHE A 218 -3.59 13.10 -26.26
CA PHE A 218 -2.72 12.93 -25.10
C PHE A 218 -2.86 11.48 -24.64
N SER A 219 -1.75 10.77 -24.53
CA SER A 219 -1.76 9.44 -23.93
C SER A 219 -1.32 9.62 -22.48
N LEU A 220 -2.23 9.38 -21.55
CA LEU A 220 -1.85 9.00 -20.19
C LEU A 220 -1.03 7.70 -20.35
N SER A 221 0.14 7.63 -19.73
CA SER A 221 1.14 6.59 -19.99
C SER A 221 0.50 5.19 -20.09
N PRO A 222 0.44 4.57 -21.28
CA PRO A 222 -0.25 3.28 -21.48
C PRO A 222 0.50 2.09 -20.86
N HIS A 223 1.62 2.36 -20.19
CA HIS A 223 2.54 1.39 -19.59
C HIS A 223 2.93 1.75 -18.16
N ALA A 224 2.20 2.66 -17.50
CA ALA A 224 2.38 2.83 -16.07
C ALA A 224 1.89 1.56 -15.40
N ASP A 225 2.82 0.71 -14.94
CA ASP A 225 2.55 -0.40 -14.05
C ASP A 225 2.01 0.16 -12.73
N PRO A 226 0.67 0.15 -12.49
CA PRO A 226 0.12 0.79 -11.32
C PRO A 226 0.31 -0.08 -10.07
N LEU A 227 0.57 -1.38 -10.27
CA LEU A 227 0.72 -2.33 -9.19
C LEU A 227 2.07 -2.15 -8.50
N TYR A 228 3.14 -1.86 -9.25
CA TYR A 228 4.46 -1.71 -8.65
C TYR A 228 4.53 -0.61 -7.56
N PRO A 229 4.07 0.64 -7.80
CA PRO A 229 3.99 1.67 -6.76
C PRO A 229 3.09 1.27 -5.58
N ILE A 230 1.97 0.58 -5.82
CA ILE A 230 1.06 0.09 -4.77
C ILE A 230 1.76 -0.95 -3.89
N LEU A 231 2.52 -1.87 -4.49
CA LEU A 231 3.29 -2.89 -3.76
C LEU A 231 4.39 -2.25 -2.91
N LEU A 232 5.10 -1.25 -3.44
CA LEU A 232 6.07 -0.47 -2.67
C LEU A 232 5.42 0.26 -1.50
N ALA A 233 4.30 0.94 -1.74
CA ALA A 233 3.53 1.61 -0.69
C ALA A 233 3.04 0.63 0.39
N THR A 234 2.81 -0.64 0.03
CA THR A 234 2.37 -1.68 0.97
C THR A 234 3.53 -2.24 1.81
N HIS A 235 4.67 -2.59 1.20
CA HIS A 235 5.74 -3.36 1.84
C HIS A 235 6.93 -2.54 2.37
N HIS A 236 7.27 -1.42 1.74
CA HIS A 236 8.52 -0.69 2.02
C HIS A 236 8.54 0.13 3.32
N PRO A 237 7.42 0.75 3.75
CA PRO A 237 7.43 1.66 4.90
C PRO A 237 7.96 1.00 6.18
N PRO A 238 8.70 1.75 7.02
CA PRO A 238 9.41 1.19 8.16
C PRO A 238 8.48 0.60 9.21
N SER A 239 7.23 1.06 9.28
CA SER A 239 6.18 0.56 10.18
C SER A 239 5.48 -0.72 9.69
N THR A 240 5.85 -1.27 8.53
CA THR A 240 5.17 -2.45 7.96
C THR A 240 5.43 -3.70 8.80
N LEU A 241 4.35 -4.26 9.37
CA LEU A 241 4.36 -5.49 10.16
C LEU A 241 3.81 -6.71 9.40
N LEU A 242 2.99 -6.49 8.36
CA LEU A 242 2.32 -7.54 7.60
C LEU A 242 2.72 -7.47 6.12
N PHE A 243 3.08 -8.62 5.56
CA PHE A 243 3.50 -8.77 4.16
C PHE A 243 2.54 -9.67 3.39
N LEU A 244 2.39 -9.41 2.10
CA LEU A 244 1.57 -10.24 1.22
C LEU A 244 2.34 -11.50 0.81
N GLY A 245 1.69 -12.65 0.98
CA GLY A 245 2.28 -13.93 0.58
C GLY A 245 2.40 -14.11 -0.95
N PRO A 246 3.21 -15.07 -1.43
CA PRO A 246 3.50 -15.24 -2.85
C PRO A 246 2.26 -15.53 -3.67
N SER A 247 1.31 -16.30 -3.13
CA SER A 247 0.04 -16.60 -3.82
C SER A 247 -0.81 -15.34 -4.05
N VAL A 248 -0.83 -14.42 -3.08
CA VAL A 248 -1.56 -13.15 -3.21
C VAL A 248 -0.86 -12.23 -4.19
N LEU A 249 0.47 -12.17 -4.14
CA LEU A 249 1.28 -11.38 -5.07
C LEU A 249 1.14 -11.87 -6.52
N SER A 250 1.21 -13.18 -6.76
CA SER A 250 0.97 -13.76 -8.09
C SER A 250 -0.44 -13.46 -8.59
N PHE A 251 -1.46 -13.57 -7.72
CA PHE A 251 -2.84 -13.24 -8.07
C PHE A 251 -3.00 -11.74 -8.41
N LEU A 252 -2.32 -10.84 -7.70
CA LEU A 252 -2.33 -9.41 -8.00
C LEU A 252 -1.74 -9.13 -9.39
N VAL A 253 -0.59 -9.71 -9.73
CA VAL A 253 0.02 -9.57 -11.06
C VAL A 253 -0.89 -10.15 -12.14
N GLU A 254 -1.40 -11.36 -11.95
CA GLU A 254 -2.35 -11.98 -12.89
C GLU A 254 -3.59 -11.08 -13.09
N SER A 255 -4.09 -10.46 -12.02
CA SER A 255 -5.21 -9.53 -12.09
C SER A 255 -4.91 -8.29 -12.91
N THR A 256 -3.67 -7.79 -12.93
CA THR A 256 -3.31 -6.61 -13.75
C THR A 256 -3.35 -6.86 -15.25
N HIS A 257 -3.20 -8.12 -15.69
CA HIS A 257 -3.34 -8.47 -17.10
C HIS A 257 -4.81 -8.42 -17.58
N ASN A 258 -5.78 -8.42 -16.66
CA ASN A 258 -7.17 -8.25 -16.99
C ASN A 258 -7.48 -6.77 -17.28
N GLN A 259 -8.00 -6.48 -18.47
CA GLN A 259 -8.29 -5.12 -18.95
C GLN A 259 -9.28 -4.32 -18.08
N SER A 260 -10.00 -4.98 -17.17
CA SER A 260 -10.98 -4.37 -16.27
C SER A 260 -10.43 -4.04 -14.87
N THR A 261 -9.21 -4.44 -14.54
CA THR A 261 -8.65 -4.25 -13.20
C THR A 261 -8.09 -2.84 -13.04
N THR A 262 -8.80 -2.02 -12.27
CA THR A 262 -8.36 -0.65 -11.94
C THR A 262 -7.51 -0.60 -10.67
N PRO A 263 -6.70 0.45 -10.43
CA PRO A 263 -5.94 0.61 -9.18
C PRO A 263 -6.82 0.53 -7.91
N PRO A 264 -8.03 1.13 -7.88
CA PRO A 264 -8.96 0.92 -6.76
C PRO A 264 -9.41 -0.54 -6.59
N ALA A 265 -9.51 -1.32 -7.68
CA ALA A 265 -9.79 -2.75 -7.59
C ALA A 265 -8.62 -3.52 -6.97
N LEU A 266 -7.37 -3.19 -7.33
CA LEU A 266 -6.18 -3.75 -6.68
C LEU A 266 -6.15 -3.46 -5.18
N LYS A 267 -6.43 -2.22 -4.76
CA LYS A 267 -6.59 -1.86 -3.34
C LYS A 267 -7.64 -2.73 -2.64
N ARG A 268 -8.80 -2.97 -3.28
CA ARG A 268 -9.85 -3.84 -2.71
C ARG A 268 -9.37 -5.29 -2.54
N ILE A 269 -8.59 -5.81 -3.48
CA ILE A 269 -7.99 -7.16 -3.36
C ILE A 269 -7.04 -7.22 -2.16
N ILE A 270 -6.16 -6.23 -2.00
CA ILE A 270 -5.24 -6.14 -0.85
C ILE A 270 -6.04 -6.01 0.47
N LYS A 271 -7.08 -5.17 0.50
CA LYS A 271 -7.97 -5.03 1.66
C LYS A 271 -8.61 -6.35 2.05
N TYR A 272 -9.09 -7.10 1.06
CA TYR A 272 -9.71 -8.40 1.27
C TYR A 272 -8.69 -9.42 1.79
N ALA A 273 -7.44 -9.39 1.33
CA ALA A 273 -6.37 -10.23 1.85
C ALA A 273 -6.07 -9.92 3.33
N PHE A 274 -5.98 -8.63 3.71
CA PHE A 274 -5.84 -8.21 5.11
C PHE A 274 -7.02 -8.70 5.94
N MET A 275 -8.24 -8.41 5.50
CA MET A 275 -9.47 -8.82 6.19
C MET A 275 -9.48 -10.33 6.40
N SER A 276 -9.18 -11.12 5.36
CA SER A 276 -9.14 -12.58 5.44
C SER A 276 -8.10 -13.09 6.44
N HIS A 277 -6.91 -12.46 6.47
CA HIS A 277 -5.87 -12.82 7.42
C HIS A 277 -6.33 -12.63 8.87
N PHE A 278 -6.83 -11.45 9.22
CA PHE A 278 -7.28 -11.16 10.59
C PHE A 278 -8.56 -11.89 10.94
N PHE A 279 -9.43 -12.19 9.97
CA PHE A 279 -10.67 -12.91 10.21
C PHE A 279 -10.43 -14.41 10.49
N ALA A 280 -9.41 -15.02 9.89
CA ALA A 280 -9.17 -16.45 10.00
C ALA A 280 -8.12 -16.85 11.06
N ASN A 281 -7.23 -15.95 11.46
CA ASN A 281 -6.06 -16.31 12.26
C ASN A 281 -6.09 -15.66 13.66
N PRO A 282 -6.21 -16.45 14.75
CA PRO A 282 -6.18 -15.90 16.11
C PRO A 282 -4.80 -15.34 16.50
N LEU A 283 -3.71 -15.92 15.96
CA LEU A 283 -2.34 -15.45 16.21
C LEU A 283 -2.02 -14.09 15.57
N SER A 284 -2.91 -13.55 14.73
CA SER A 284 -2.74 -12.21 14.15
C SER A 284 -2.78 -11.10 15.21
N THR A 285 -3.25 -11.38 16.43
CA THR A 285 -3.15 -10.47 17.58
C THR A 285 -1.71 -10.15 17.97
N LEU A 286 -0.73 -10.97 17.59
CA LEU A 286 0.68 -10.71 17.87
C LEU A 286 1.24 -9.53 17.07
N LEU A 287 0.48 -9.02 16.09
CA LEU A 287 0.80 -7.80 15.32
C LEU A 287 0.27 -6.52 16.00
N CYS A 288 -0.20 -6.62 17.25
CA CYS A 288 -0.66 -5.49 18.04
C CYS A 288 0.48 -4.50 18.35
N HIS A 289 0.13 -3.33 18.88
CA HIS A 289 1.14 -2.34 19.27
C HIS A 289 1.86 -2.80 20.56
N GLU A 290 3.11 -2.39 20.77
CA GLU A 290 3.89 -2.79 21.97
C GLU A 290 3.19 -2.40 23.28
N ALA A 291 2.48 -1.27 23.29
CA ALA A 291 1.68 -0.82 24.42
C ALA A 291 0.57 -1.81 24.82
N GLU A 292 0.12 -2.66 23.91
CA GLU A 292 -0.95 -3.63 24.09
C GLU A 292 -0.42 -5.01 24.52
N HIS A 293 0.91 -5.21 24.59
CA HIS A 293 1.52 -6.47 25.02
C HIS A 293 1.05 -6.90 26.42
N ALA A 294 0.74 -5.95 27.32
CA ALA A 294 0.18 -6.25 28.63
C ALA A 294 -1.12 -7.07 28.54
N THR A 295 -1.93 -6.87 27.50
CA THR A 295 -3.15 -7.66 27.24
C THR A 295 -2.82 -9.09 26.81
N LEU A 296 -1.74 -9.29 26.06
CA LEU A 296 -1.26 -10.63 25.65
C LEU A 296 -0.77 -11.44 26.86
N HIS A 297 -0.10 -10.79 27.81
CA HIS A 297 0.46 -11.42 29.02
C HIS A 297 -0.55 -11.71 30.13
N LYS A 298 -1.84 -11.38 29.93
CA LYS A 298 -2.88 -11.83 30.86
C LYS A 298 -2.87 -13.37 30.90
N PRO A 299 -2.95 -14.02 32.07
CA PRO A 299 -2.77 -15.47 32.20
C PRO A 299 -3.64 -16.30 31.25
N THR A 300 -4.91 -15.90 31.09
CA THR A 300 -5.87 -16.57 30.19
C THR A 300 -5.49 -16.42 28.71
N ASN A 301 -5.05 -15.23 28.30
CA ASN A 301 -4.69 -14.92 26.92
C ASN A 301 -3.35 -15.60 26.56
N GLN A 302 -2.39 -15.53 27.47
CA GLN A 302 -1.08 -16.15 27.32
C GLN A 302 -1.19 -17.66 27.15
N ALA A 303 -1.94 -18.36 28.01
CA ALA A 303 -2.13 -19.80 27.89
C ALA A 303 -2.81 -20.20 26.57
N PHE A 304 -3.82 -19.42 26.15
CA PHE A 304 -4.50 -19.62 24.87
C PHE A 304 -3.54 -19.45 23.69
N LEU A 305 -2.80 -18.34 23.63
CA LEU A 305 -1.86 -18.06 22.54
C LEU A 305 -0.69 -19.05 22.50
N ALA A 306 -0.10 -19.40 23.65
CA ALA A 306 0.98 -20.37 23.74
C ALA A 306 0.55 -21.75 23.21
N SER A 307 -0.68 -22.17 23.52
CA SER A 307 -1.22 -23.44 22.99
C SER A 307 -1.32 -23.45 21.46
N LEU A 308 -1.68 -22.31 20.86
CA LEU A 308 -1.76 -22.16 19.41
C LEU A 308 -0.38 -22.09 18.77
N LEU A 309 0.54 -21.32 19.37
CA LEU A 309 1.93 -21.16 18.92
C LEU A 309 2.65 -22.51 18.83
N ARG A 310 2.54 -23.35 19.87
CA ARG A 310 3.13 -24.70 19.91
C ARG A 310 2.62 -25.62 18.78
N ASN A 311 1.43 -25.33 18.26
CA ASN A 311 0.83 -26.09 17.16
C ASN A 311 1.20 -25.58 15.77
N THR A 312 1.89 -24.44 15.67
CA THR A 312 2.34 -23.93 14.37
C THR A 312 3.45 -24.81 13.77
N PRO A 313 3.44 -25.07 12.45
CA PRO A 313 4.50 -25.84 11.81
C PRO A 313 5.90 -25.22 11.96
N SER A 314 5.98 -23.89 11.92
CA SER A 314 7.24 -23.13 12.07
C SER A 314 7.85 -23.31 13.45
N PHE A 315 7.03 -23.25 14.52
CA PHE A 315 7.51 -23.50 15.88
C PHE A 315 8.03 -24.93 16.05
N ARG A 316 7.29 -25.93 15.53
CA ARG A 316 7.72 -27.33 15.59
C ARG A 316 9.03 -27.54 14.84
N ALA A 317 9.18 -26.94 13.66
CA ALA A 317 10.43 -26.99 12.90
C ALA A 317 11.58 -26.30 13.66
N TYR A 318 11.34 -25.16 14.30
CA TYR A 318 12.33 -24.47 15.13
C TYR A 318 12.81 -25.35 16.29
N CYS A 319 11.89 -25.96 17.06
CA CYS A 319 12.27 -26.87 18.14
C CYS A 319 13.06 -28.08 17.63
N SER A 320 12.67 -28.69 16.50
CA SER A 320 13.42 -29.78 15.89
C SER A 320 14.84 -29.34 15.48
N ASN A 321 14.97 -28.18 14.85
CA ASN A 321 16.26 -27.62 14.44
C ASN A 321 17.18 -27.33 15.64
N LEU A 322 16.63 -26.82 16.75
CA LEU A 322 17.38 -26.65 17.99
C LEU A 322 17.86 -28.00 18.54
N LEU A 323 17.01 -29.03 18.54
CA LEU A 323 17.40 -30.36 19.01
C LEU A 323 18.48 -31.00 18.12
N HIS A 324 18.51 -30.69 16.83
CA HIS A 324 19.57 -31.14 15.92
C HIS A 324 20.96 -30.59 16.27
N LEU A 325 21.07 -29.49 17.02
CA LEU A 325 22.35 -28.98 17.52
C LEU A 325 23.00 -29.90 18.56
N ASN A 326 22.22 -30.82 19.16
CA ASN A 326 22.67 -31.84 20.11
C ASN A 326 23.45 -31.28 21.32
N THR A 327 23.13 -30.05 21.74
CA THR A 327 23.67 -29.40 22.94
C THR A 327 22.67 -29.49 24.09
N LYS A 328 23.18 -29.52 25.34
CA LYS A 328 22.32 -29.53 26.54
C LYS A 328 21.50 -28.24 26.65
N ASP A 329 22.10 -27.10 26.32
CA ASP A 329 21.45 -25.79 26.37
C ASP A 329 20.28 -25.69 25.38
N ALA A 330 20.40 -26.28 24.19
CA ALA A 330 19.31 -26.32 23.21
C ALA A 330 18.14 -27.20 23.69
N ALA A 331 18.43 -28.35 24.31
CA ALA A 331 17.41 -29.22 24.88
C ALA A 331 16.69 -28.56 26.06
N GLU A 332 17.43 -27.88 26.95
CA GLU A 332 16.89 -27.06 28.04
C GLU A 332 15.98 -25.95 27.49
N ARG A 333 16.42 -25.23 26.45
CA ARG A 333 15.63 -24.16 25.83
C ARG A 333 14.32 -24.68 25.24
N VAL A 334 14.36 -25.81 24.53
CA VAL A 334 13.14 -26.44 23.98
C VAL A 334 12.20 -26.89 25.10
N TYR A 335 12.74 -27.46 26.18
CA TYR A 335 11.95 -27.82 27.35
C TYR A 335 11.24 -26.62 27.98
N GLN A 336 11.95 -25.51 28.18
CA GLN A 336 11.37 -24.26 28.69
C GLN A 336 10.26 -23.72 27.76
N LEU A 337 10.50 -23.70 26.45
CA LEU A 337 9.51 -23.25 25.46
C LEU A 337 8.26 -24.13 25.38
N LEU A 338 8.31 -25.39 25.82
CA LEU A 338 7.16 -26.29 25.83
C LEU A 338 6.33 -26.22 27.12
N ILE A 339 6.94 -25.80 28.23
CA ILE A 339 6.30 -25.81 29.55
C ILE A 339 5.84 -24.43 29.97
N SER A 340 6.67 -23.41 29.75
CA SER A 340 6.38 -22.04 30.16
C SER A 340 5.63 -21.32 29.05
N ASP A 341 4.37 -20.98 29.30
CA ASP A 341 3.55 -20.20 28.37
C ASP A 341 4.10 -18.78 28.17
N ALA A 342 4.75 -18.22 29.20
CA ALA A 342 5.34 -16.88 29.14
C ALA A 342 6.54 -16.89 28.19
N ASP A 343 7.45 -17.85 28.36
CA ASP A 343 8.64 -17.97 27.51
C ASP A 343 8.27 -18.27 26.05
N THR A 344 7.22 -19.07 25.80
CA THR A 344 6.73 -19.32 24.44
C THR A 344 6.25 -18.02 23.79
N LEU A 345 5.48 -17.21 24.51
CA LEU A 345 4.92 -15.96 24.00
C LEU A 345 6.01 -14.91 23.78
N ASP A 346 6.89 -14.69 24.75
CA ASP A 346 8.01 -13.74 24.65
C ASP A 346 8.94 -14.08 23.49
N HIS A 347 9.25 -15.37 23.33
CA HIS A 347 10.03 -15.85 22.21
C HIS A 347 9.32 -15.60 20.88
N ALA A 348 8.01 -15.83 20.80
CA ALA A 348 7.23 -15.58 19.59
C ALA A 348 7.21 -14.08 19.22
N ILE A 349 7.01 -13.18 20.19
CA ILE A 349 7.03 -11.72 19.98
C ILE A 349 8.40 -11.28 19.46
N SER A 350 9.48 -11.72 20.13
CA SER A 350 10.85 -11.37 19.74
C SER A 350 11.23 -11.95 18.37
N SER A 351 10.86 -13.20 18.09
CA SER A 351 11.08 -13.85 16.80
C SER A 351 10.29 -13.19 15.67
N LEU A 352 9.06 -12.72 15.95
CA LEU A 352 8.24 -11.98 15.00
C LEU A 352 8.86 -10.61 14.68
N ALA A 353 9.35 -9.88 15.69
CA ALA A 353 10.03 -8.59 15.48
C ALA A 353 11.29 -8.77 14.62
N ALA A 354 12.13 -9.75 14.95
CA ALA A 354 13.33 -10.08 14.19
C ALA A 354 13.01 -10.52 12.76
N SER A 355 11.99 -11.35 12.57
CA SER A 355 11.57 -11.83 11.25
C SER A 355 10.95 -10.72 10.39
N THR A 356 10.21 -9.80 11.00
CA THR A 356 9.67 -8.62 10.33
C THR A 356 10.78 -7.68 9.87
N ALA A 357 11.79 -7.43 10.71
CA ALA A 357 12.96 -6.66 10.32
C ALA A 357 13.72 -7.30 9.16
N ARG A 358 13.92 -8.63 9.19
CA ARG A 358 14.53 -9.38 8.09
C ARG A 358 13.72 -9.27 6.80
N LEU A 359 12.40 -9.44 6.86
CA LEU A 359 11.52 -9.32 5.69
C LEU A 359 11.53 -7.91 5.09
N ARG A 360 11.53 -6.85 5.92
CA ARG A 360 11.68 -5.46 5.43
C ARG A 360 12.99 -5.28 4.66
N SER A 361 14.10 -5.72 5.23
CA SER A 361 15.42 -5.67 4.56
C SER A 361 15.41 -6.43 3.23
N ALA A 362 14.81 -7.62 3.22
CA ALA A 362 14.64 -8.43 2.01
C ALA A 362 13.82 -7.72 0.91
N TYR A 363 12.67 -7.13 1.24
CA TYR A 363 11.87 -6.40 0.26
C TYR A 363 12.53 -5.10 -0.23
N THR A 364 13.32 -4.44 0.61
CA THR A 364 14.19 -3.32 0.19
C THR A 364 15.26 -3.79 -0.80
N ALA A 365 15.86 -4.95 -0.59
CA ALA A 365 16.79 -5.55 -1.54
C ALA A 365 16.10 -5.93 -2.86
N VAL A 366 14.84 -6.41 -2.82
CA VAL A 366 14.04 -6.68 -4.01
C VAL A 366 13.77 -5.41 -4.81
N ASP A 367 13.32 -4.32 -4.16
CA ASP A 367 13.13 -3.04 -4.86
C ASP A 367 14.43 -2.57 -5.51
N ALA A 368 15.55 -2.60 -4.78
CA ALA A 368 16.85 -2.23 -5.32
C ALA A 368 17.21 -3.07 -6.55
N PHE A 369 16.95 -4.38 -6.53
CA PHE A 369 17.19 -5.25 -7.68
C PHE A 369 16.30 -4.89 -8.87
N VAL A 370 14.99 -4.71 -8.67
CA VAL A 370 14.06 -4.33 -9.75
C VAL A 370 14.50 -3.02 -10.39
N GLN A 371 14.87 -2.05 -9.57
CA GLN A 371 15.24 -0.71 -9.99
C GLN A 371 16.56 -0.69 -10.78
N LEU A 372 17.52 -1.52 -10.39
CA LEU A 372 18.72 -1.76 -11.20
C LEU A 372 18.35 -2.43 -12.52
N TYR A 373 17.52 -3.47 -12.49
CA TYR A 373 17.14 -4.24 -13.67
C TYR A 373 16.42 -3.39 -14.73
N ILE A 374 15.58 -2.43 -14.31
CA ILE A 374 14.87 -1.52 -15.23
C ILE A 374 15.67 -0.26 -15.59
N HIS A 375 16.86 -0.06 -15.01
CA HIS A 375 17.61 1.17 -15.22
C HIS A 375 18.06 1.30 -16.68
N PRO A 376 17.84 2.46 -17.34
CA PRO A 376 18.02 2.60 -18.79
C PRO A 376 19.46 2.38 -19.29
N ALA A 377 20.45 2.50 -18.40
CA ALA A 377 21.84 2.16 -18.72
C ALA A 377 22.09 0.65 -18.84
N ILE A 378 21.28 -0.19 -18.19
CA ILE A 378 21.38 -1.65 -18.21
C ILE A 378 20.59 -2.17 -19.42
N LYS A 379 21.27 -2.32 -20.56
CA LYS A 379 20.67 -2.84 -21.79
C LYS A 379 20.51 -4.36 -21.73
N LEU A 380 19.43 -4.85 -21.14
CA LEU A 380 19.07 -6.26 -21.16
C LEU A 380 18.42 -6.64 -22.51
N SER A 381 18.76 -7.83 -23.02
CA SER A 381 18.38 -8.34 -24.35
C SER A 381 16.97 -8.94 -24.43
N SER A 382 16.28 -9.05 -23.29
CA SER A 382 14.95 -9.64 -23.15
C SER A 382 13.84 -8.59 -23.29
N PRO A 383 12.60 -8.97 -23.65
CA PRO A 383 11.46 -8.05 -23.59
C PRO A 383 11.36 -7.44 -22.18
N SER A 384 11.03 -6.15 -22.11
CA SER A 384 10.91 -5.42 -20.84
C SER A 384 9.79 -6.03 -19.99
N THR A 385 10.15 -6.89 -19.04
CA THR A 385 9.24 -7.40 -18.02
C THR A 385 8.78 -6.23 -17.16
N PRO A 386 7.47 -6.07 -16.89
CA PRO A 386 6.98 -4.98 -16.05
C PRO A 386 7.58 -5.06 -14.63
N PRO A 387 7.86 -3.91 -13.98
CA PRO A 387 8.48 -3.87 -12.65
C PRO A 387 7.75 -4.69 -11.58
N SER A 388 6.42 -4.73 -11.60
CA SER A 388 5.59 -5.52 -10.67
C SER A 388 5.78 -7.02 -10.86
N GLU A 389 5.89 -7.51 -12.08
CA GLU A 389 6.13 -8.92 -12.35
C GLU A 389 7.54 -9.33 -11.88
N LEU A 390 8.55 -8.50 -12.13
CA LEU A 390 9.91 -8.72 -11.59
C LEU A 390 9.90 -8.71 -10.05
N TYR A 391 9.23 -7.74 -9.44
CA TYR A 391 9.09 -7.65 -7.99
C TYR A 391 8.45 -8.90 -7.40
N VAL A 392 7.36 -9.39 -8.02
CA VAL A 392 6.68 -10.60 -7.57
C VAL A 392 7.52 -11.85 -7.80
N GLN A 393 8.16 -12.00 -8.96
CA GLN A 393 9.07 -13.13 -9.23
C GLN A 393 10.20 -13.19 -8.19
N LEU A 394 10.84 -12.07 -7.88
CA LEU A 394 11.89 -12.00 -6.85
C LEU A 394 11.33 -12.27 -5.44
N SER A 395 10.14 -11.76 -5.12
CA SER A 395 9.50 -12.00 -3.82
C SER A 395 9.16 -13.47 -3.58
N GLN A 396 8.89 -14.26 -4.64
CA GLN A 396 8.66 -15.70 -4.52
C GLN A 396 9.89 -16.45 -4.01
N HIS A 397 11.10 -15.90 -4.21
CA HIS A 397 12.34 -16.47 -3.70
C HIS A 397 12.64 -16.09 -2.24
N LEU A 398 11.89 -15.17 -1.63
CA LEU A 398 12.04 -14.78 -0.23
C LEU A 398 11.43 -15.79 0.74
N LEU A 399 10.49 -16.62 0.29
CA LEU A 399 9.76 -17.53 1.16
C LEU A 399 10.12 -19.00 0.85
N PRO A 400 10.45 -19.80 1.88
CA PRO A 400 10.81 -21.20 1.69
C PRO A 400 9.61 -22.00 1.19
N GLY A 401 9.85 -22.80 0.16
CA GLY A 401 8.84 -23.56 -0.58
C GLY A 401 9.49 -24.57 -1.52
N PRO A 402 8.72 -25.50 -2.09
CA PRO A 402 9.24 -26.64 -2.86
C PRO A 402 9.94 -26.25 -4.17
N LYS A 403 9.83 -24.98 -4.60
CA LYS A 403 10.44 -24.43 -5.81
C LYS A 403 11.44 -23.30 -5.51
N THR A 404 11.73 -23.01 -4.24
CA THR A 404 12.62 -21.92 -3.87
C THR A 404 14.04 -22.28 -4.26
N LYS A 405 14.51 -21.69 -5.35
CA LYS A 405 15.92 -21.74 -5.73
C LYS A 405 16.58 -20.45 -5.25
N ALA A 406 17.85 -20.53 -4.87
CA ALA A 406 18.65 -19.34 -4.61
C ALA A 406 18.56 -18.39 -5.82
N VAL A 407 18.34 -17.10 -5.59
CA VAL A 407 18.26 -16.10 -6.68
C VAL A 407 19.52 -16.13 -7.56
N GLN A 408 20.67 -16.49 -6.98
CA GLN A 408 21.93 -16.69 -7.70
C GLN A 408 21.87 -17.73 -8.82
N SER A 409 20.94 -18.68 -8.74
CA SER A 409 20.74 -19.74 -9.74
C SER A 409 19.71 -19.38 -10.81
N THR A 410 19.12 -18.19 -10.74
CA THR A 410 18.13 -17.69 -11.70
C THR A 410 18.82 -17.00 -12.88
N SER A 411 18.19 -17.07 -14.06
CA SER A 411 18.67 -16.35 -15.24
C SER A 411 18.67 -14.83 -15.04
N LEU A 412 17.72 -14.30 -14.27
CA LEU A 412 17.63 -12.87 -13.94
C LEU A 412 18.92 -12.36 -13.29
N TYR A 413 19.49 -13.14 -12.36
CA TYR A 413 20.75 -12.78 -11.71
C TYR A 413 21.93 -12.86 -12.67
N SER A 414 22.04 -13.93 -13.47
CA SER A 414 23.14 -14.05 -14.44
C SER A 414 23.10 -12.95 -15.50
N ASP A 415 21.91 -12.59 -15.96
CA ASP A 415 21.69 -11.58 -16.98
C ASP A 415 22.05 -10.19 -16.44
N LEU A 416 21.55 -9.83 -15.24
CA LEU A 416 21.90 -8.59 -14.57
C LEU A 416 23.41 -8.49 -14.31
N MET A 417 24.03 -9.55 -13.79
CA MET A 417 25.47 -9.56 -13.51
C MET A 417 26.31 -9.46 -14.80
N SER A 418 25.86 -10.04 -15.90
CA SER A 418 26.53 -9.89 -17.19
C SER A 418 26.44 -8.46 -17.72
N ALA A 419 25.28 -7.81 -17.57
CA ALA A 419 25.07 -6.42 -18.00
C ALA A 419 25.85 -5.44 -17.12
N LEU A 420 25.90 -5.67 -15.80
CA LEU A 420 26.71 -4.89 -14.85
C LEU A 420 28.20 -4.96 -15.17
N ARG A 421 28.71 -6.10 -15.63
CA ARG A 421 30.12 -6.25 -16.04
C ARG A 421 30.46 -5.50 -17.33
N LEU A 422 29.48 -5.20 -18.16
CA LEU A 422 29.66 -4.52 -19.45
C LEU A 422 29.55 -2.99 -19.33
N LEU A 423 29.14 -2.48 -18.16
CA LEU A 423 28.95 -1.05 -17.93
C LEU A 423 30.29 -0.34 -17.68
N PRO A 424 30.49 0.87 -18.26
CA PRO A 424 31.66 1.67 -17.97
C PRO A 424 31.63 2.16 -16.52
N PRO A 425 32.80 2.32 -15.87
CA PRO A 425 32.85 2.55 -14.43
C PRO A 425 32.15 3.85 -13.96
N ASN A 426 32.13 4.88 -14.81
CA ASN A 426 31.48 6.17 -14.54
C ASN A 426 29.95 6.05 -14.47
N GLN A 427 29.34 5.15 -15.25
CA GLN A 427 27.89 4.91 -15.19
C GLN A 427 27.52 4.09 -13.95
N ILE A 428 28.43 3.24 -13.47
CA ILE A 428 28.23 2.48 -12.24
C ILE A 428 28.27 3.44 -11.04
N SER A 429 29.23 4.37 -10.97
CA SER A 429 29.24 5.39 -9.91
C SER A 429 27.96 6.23 -9.88
N ASP A 430 27.40 6.61 -11.03
CA ASP A 430 26.16 7.40 -11.09
C ASP A 430 24.94 6.60 -10.58
N ILE A 431 24.85 5.31 -10.95
CA ILE A 431 23.80 4.39 -10.48
C ILE A 431 23.90 4.16 -8.95
N PHE A 432 25.12 4.11 -8.41
CA PHE A 432 25.37 3.91 -6.98
C PHE A 432 25.19 5.19 -6.15
N LEU A 433 25.61 6.36 -6.64
CA LEU A 433 25.47 7.65 -5.96
C LEU A 433 24.01 8.07 -5.82
N LEU A 434 23.17 7.80 -6.83
CA LEU A 434 21.73 8.08 -6.77
C LEU A 434 21.01 7.27 -5.67
N ARG A 435 21.61 6.15 -5.22
CA ARG A 435 21.03 5.21 -4.25
C ARG A 435 21.65 5.27 -2.85
N LEU A 436 22.87 5.78 -2.69
CA LEU A 436 23.39 6.15 -1.36
C LEU A 436 22.45 7.18 -0.69
N THR A 437 21.89 8.11 -1.46
CA THR A 437 20.87 9.07 -1.00
C THR A 437 19.55 8.44 -0.52
N LEU A 438 19.19 7.23 -0.98
CA LEU A 438 18.02 6.49 -0.50
C LEU A 438 18.34 5.59 0.70
N ALA A 439 19.62 5.30 0.96
CA ALA A 439 20.10 4.59 2.14
C ALA A 439 20.45 5.54 3.30
N THR A 440 20.74 6.83 3.01
CA THR A 440 21.13 7.85 3.98
C THR A 440 19.94 8.59 4.62
N GLU A 441 18.94 7.84 5.11
CA GLU A 441 18.29 8.24 6.37
C GLU A 441 19.10 7.78 7.60
N LEU A 442 20.27 7.18 7.37
CA LEU A 442 21.35 7.00 8.35
C LEU A 442 22.56 7.85 7.91
N ASN A 443 22.72 9.02 8.56
CA ASN A 443 23.83 10.00 8.58
C ASN A 443 24.73 10.21 7.33
N PRO A 444 25.03 11.47 6.95
CA PRO A 444 25.83 11.77 5.77
C PRO A 444 27.31 11.39 5.97
N LEU A 445 27.83 10.53 5.09
CA LEU A 445 29.27 10.26 4.96
C LEU A 445 29.91 11.35 4.10
N GLU A 446 30.85 12.12 4.67
CA GLU A 446 31.85 12.84 3.88
C GLU A 446 32.90 11.84 3.39
N LEU A 447 32.82 11.44 2.11
CA LEU A 447 33.86 10.66 1.44
C LEU A 447 34.78 11.63 0.69
N ASN A 448 36.08 11.58 1.02
CA ASN A 448 37.12 12.37 0.38
C ASN A 448 37.27 11.95 -1.09
N PRO A 449 37.16 12.87 -2.08
CA PRO A 449 37.00 12.53 -3.50
C PRO A 449 38.26 12.05 -4.23
N LEU A 450 39.35 11.74 -3.52
CA LEU A 450 40.67 11.51 -4.14
C LEU A 450 41.15 10.05 -4.20
N ASP A 451 40.51 9.10 -3.52
CA ASP A 451 41.01 7.69 -3.47
C ASP A 451 40.06 6.63 -4.03
N LEU A 452 38.93 7.02 -4.62
CA LEU A 452 37.96 6.07 -5.17
C LEU A 452 38.24 5.79 -6.64
N THR A 453 39.11 4.82 -6.91
CA THR A 453 39.20 4.29 -8.27
C THR A 453 37.87 3.62 -8.64
N PRO A 454 37.39 3.77 -9.89
CA PRO A 454 36.08 3.25 -10.27
C PRO A 454 35.92 1.73 -10.09
N VAL A 455 37.03 0.98 -10.12
CA VAL A 455 37.06 -0.47 -9.87
C VAL A 455 36.69 -0.79 -8.42
N VAL A 456 37.18 -0.02 -7.45
CA VAL A 456 36.89 -0.21 -6.02
C VAL A 456 35.44 0.12 -5.70
N LEU A 457 34.88 1.15 -6.35
CA LEU A 457 33.45 1.50 -6.26
C LEU A 457 32.56 0.39 -6.80
N VAL A 458 32.91 -0.19 -7.96
CA VAL A 458 32.22 -1.33 -8.58
C VAL A 458 32.35 -2.59 -7.73
N GLU A 459 33.49 -2.81 -7.09
CA GLU A 459 33.71 -3.98 -6.23
C GLU A 459 33.00 -3.83 -4.87
N MET A 460 32.99 -2.63 -4.27
CA MET A 460 32.15 -2.32 -3.10
C MET A 460 30.66 -2.42 -3.44
N ALA A 461 30.24 -1.88 -4.58
CA ALA A 461 28.90 -2.01 -5.13
C ALA A 461 28.45 -3.47 -5.28
N ILE A 462 29.29 -4.29 -5.91
CA ILE A 462 29.08 -5.72 -6.07
C ILE A 462 29.12 -6.42 -4.72
N ASN A 463 29.93 -5.97 -3.76
CA ASN A 463 29.99 -6.55 -2.41
C ASN A 463 28.81 -6.13 -1.53
N VAL A 464 28.24 -4.94 -1.74
CA VAL A 464 26.99 -4.47 -1.12
C VAL A 464 25.80 -5.18 -1.77
N LEU A 465 25.77 -5.35 -3.10
CA LEU A 465 24.80 -6.21 -3.75
C LEU A 465 24.94 -7.66 -3.27
N LYS A 466 26.16 -8.20 -3.20
CA LYS A 466 26.42 -9.54 -2.64
C LYS A 466 26.00 -9.62 -1.20
N SER A 467 26.15 -8.56 -0.39
CA SER A 467 25.75 -8.55 1.03
C SER A 467 24.24 -8.37 1.21
N LEU A 468 23.58 -7.58 0.36
CA LEU A 468 22.12 -7.48 0.27
C LEU A 468 21.51 -8.79 -0.23
N ILE A 469 22.17 -9.43 -1.19
CA ILE A 469 21.85 -10.77 -1.69
C ILE A 469 22.22 -11.84 -0.65
N GLN A 470 23.25 -11.67 0.18
CA GLN A 470 23.58 -12.57 1.29
C GLN A 470 22.55 -12.44 2.43
N CYS A 471 22.05 -11.23 2.69
CA CYS A 471 20.87 -10.99 3.54
C CYS A 471 19.62 -11.65 2.95
N PHE A 472 19.49 -11.68 1.62
CA PHE A 472 18.44 -12.40 0.89
C PHE A 472 18.63 -13.94 0.97
N LEU A 473 19.86 -14.45 1.03
CA LEU A 473 20.20 -15.88 0.97
C LEU A 473 20.30 -16.58 2.33
N THR A 474 20.42 -15.84 3.43
CA THR A 474 20.42 -16.38 4.81
C THR A 474 19.02 -16.74 5.33
N PHE A 475 18.06 -16.91 4.42
CA PHE A 475 16.77 -17.55 4.72
C PHE A 475 16.91 -19.06 5.01
N GLU A 476 18.05 -19.66 4.68
CA GLU A 476 18.46 -20.98 5.20
C GLU A 476 19.55 -20.84 6.27
N VAL A 477 19.13 -21.12 7.51
CA VAL A 477 19.93 -21.58 8.66
C VAL A 477 21.09 -20.68 9.10
N VAL A 478 20.89 -19.91 10.17
CA VAL A 478 21.94 -19.73 11.20
C VAL A 478 21.33 -19.88 12.61
N PRO A 479 21.93 -20.71 13.47
CA PRO A 479 21.52 -20.90 14.86
C PRO A 479 21.81 -19.65 15.72
N ASP A 480 20.94 -19.43 16.70
CA ASP A 480 21.04 -18.39 17.74
C ASP A 480 22.32 -18.56 18.58
N ASP A 481 23.43 -17.96 18.13
CA ASP A 481 24.58 -17.65 19.00
C ASP A 481 24.42 -16.22 19.51
N VAL A 482 23.88 -16.09 20.72
CA VAL A 482 24.49 -15.42 21.89
C VAL A 482 23.49 -15.61 23.04
N VAL A 483 23.76 -16.65 23.82
CA VAL A 483 23.40 -16.68 25.24
C VAL A 483 23.97 -15.42 25.87
N ALA A 484 23.11 -14.47 26.24
CA ALA A 484 23.47 -13.39 27.14
C ALA A 484 23.86 -13.99 28.49
N LYS A 485 25.15 -14.30 28.64
CA LYS A 485 25.77 -14.57 29.93
C LYS A 485 25.70 -13.29 30.76
N SER A 486 25.16 -13.46 31.95
CA SER A 486 25.34 -12.65 33.15
C SER A 486 26.70 -11.93 33.22
N ALA A 487 26.67 -10.62 33.50
CA ALA A 487 27.82 -9.85 33.94
C ALA A 487 28.50 -10.51 35.17
N PRO A 488 29.84 -10.41 35.28
CA PRO A 488 30.37 -9.48 36.28
C PRO A 488 31.67 -8.75 35.87
N GLU A 489 31.77 -7.53 36.42
CA GLU A 489 32.97 -6.79 36.89
C GLU A 489 34.32 -6.91 36.15
N ALA A 490 34.78 -5.78 35.60
CA ALA A 490 36.14 -5.59 35.09
C ALA A 490 37.07 -4.97 36.15
N PRO A 491 38.38 -5.29 36.10
CA PRO A 491 39.40 -4.27 36.30
C PRO A 491 40.39 -4.17 35.13
N LEU A 492 40.91 -2.95 34.99
CA LEU A 492 41.90 -2.41 34.04
C LEU A 492 43.19 -3.23 33.86
N ILE A 493 43.79 -3.16 32.65
CA ILE A 493 45.24 -3.08 32.28
C ILE A 493 45.31 -2.83 30.74
N ILE A 494 45.62 -1.63 30.23
CA ILE A 494 46.91 -1.07 29.76
C ILE A 494 47.63 -1.82 28.61
N ALA A 495 47.58 -1.16 27.44
CA ALA A 495 48.59 -0.95 26.38
C ALA A 495 49.13 -2.05 25.45
N SER A 496 49.29 -1.60 24.19
CA SER A 496 50.31 -1.90 23.18
C SER A 496 50.19 -3.20 22.36
N ASN A 497 49.68 -3.07 21.12
CA ASN A 497 50.45 -3.20 19.87
C ASN A 497 49.50 -3.28 18.66
N GLU A 498 49.84 -2.54 17.59
CA GLU A 498 49.16 -2.59 16.28
C GLU A 498 49.15 -4.01 15.68
N PRO A 499 48.07 -4.45 15.03
CA PRO A 499 48.11 -5.62 14.16
C PRO A 499 48.13 -5.24 12.68
N THR A 500 49.07 -5.86 11.95
CA THR A 500 49.20 -5.86 10.50
C THR A 500 48.02 -6.57 9.82
N LEU A 501 47.72 -6.15 8.57
CA LEU A 501 46.58 -6.47 7.70
C LEU A 501 46.30 -7.98 7.41
N GLY A 502 47.01 -8.91 8.05
CA GLY A 502 46.97 -10.35 7.75
C GLY A 502 45.98 -11.19 8.58
N ASN A 503 45.35 -10.65 9.62
CA ASN A 503 44.59 -11.45 10.61
C ASN A 503 43.07 -11.21 10.65
N ILE A 504 42.48 -10.48 9.67
CA ILE A 504 41.03 -10.16 9.66
C ILE A 504 40.15 -11.35 9.18
N VAL A 505 40.70 -12.54 8.93
CA VAL A 505 39.95 -13.64 8.30
C VAL A 505 39.20 -14.55 9.29
N ASN A 506 39.41 -14.46 10.60
CA ASN A 506 38.69 -15.35 11.54
C ASN A 506 38.22 -14.60 12.79
N LEU A 507 36.98 -14.12 12.77
CA LEU A 507 36.02 -14.07 13.89
C LEU A 507 34.89 -13.07 13.55
N VAL A 508 33.74 -13.56 13.08
CA VAL A 508 32.49 -12.76 13.07
C VAL A 508 31.34 -13.63 13.56
N THR A 509 30.99 -13.43 14.83
CA THR A 509 29.74 -13.90 15.44
C THR A 509 28.61 -12.92 15.15
N TRP A 510 27.40 -13.45 15.05
CA TRP A 510 26.27 -12.93 14.26
C TRP A 510 25.54 -11.67 14.75
N ASN A 511 25.91 -11.11 15.90
CA ASN A 511 25.33 -9.83 16.40
C ASN A 511 26.21 -8.61 16.11
N SER A 512 27.35 -8.79 15.46
CA SER A 512 28.35 -7.74 15.30
C SER A 512 28.34 -7.07 13.93
N THR A 513 27.57 -7.49 12.94
CA THR A 513 27.69 -6.93 11.58
C THR A 513 27.20 -5.48 11.45
N PHE A 514 26.27 -5.02 12.30
CA PHE A 514 25.84 -3.61 12.31
C PHE A 514 26.82 -2.72 13.09
N GLU A 515 27.29 -3.17 14.27
CA GLU A 515 28.33 -2.45 15.03
C GLU A 515 29.72 -2.55 14.40
N GLN A 516 30.06 -3.61 13.66
CA GLN A 516 31.31 -3.74 12.91
C GLN A 516 31.26 -2.96 11.60
N MET A 517 30.09 -2.78 10.97
CA MET A 517 29.97 -1.77 9.92
C MET A 517 30.26 -0.39 10.51
N LEU A 518 29.67 -0.03 11.66
CA LEU A 518 29.95 1.23 12.34
C LEU A 518 31.44 1.35 12.78
N THR A 519 32.05 0.27 13.26
CA THR A 519 33.44 0.23 13.74
C THR A 519 34.44 0.32 12.59
N ILE A 520 34.19 -0.34 11.44
CA ILE A 520 35.01 -0.19 10.23
C ILE A 520 34.94 1.24 9.67
N PHE A 521 33.79 1.92 9.83
CA PHE A 521 33.63 3.34 9.46
C PHE A 521 34.23 4.32 10.48
N THR A 522 34.42 3.94 11.75
CA THR A 522 35.07 4.78 12.78
C THR A 522 36.58 4.52 12.94
N PHE A 523 37.11 3.39 12.48
CA PHE A 523 38.53 3.00 12.65
C PHE A 523 39.52 3.75 11.73
N LEU A 524 39.05 4.58 10.80
CA LEU A 524 39.87 5.37 9.86
C LEU A 524 40.12 6.82 10.36
N GLY A 525 40.28 7.04 11.68
CA GLY A 525 40.39 8.38 12.31
C GLY A 525 41.34 9.39 11.62
N ILE A 526 41.19 10.71 11.77
CA ILE A 526 41.33 11.46 13.04
C ILE A 526 40.84 12.92 12.88
N GLU A 527 40.34 13.46 14.00
CA GLU A 527 40.21 14.85 14.49
C GLU A 527 40.80 16.02 13.67
N TYR A 528 40.11 17.18 13.71
CA TYR A 528 40.76 18.41 14.20
C TYR A 528 39.73 19.46 14.72
N LEU A 529 39.92 19.83 15.99
CA LEU A 529 39.78 21.15 16.61
C LEU A 529 38.60 22.07 16.22
N LEU A 530 37.65 22.16 17.17
CA LEU A 530 37.06 23.42 17.58
C LEU A 530 38.14 24.33 18.18
N ALA A 531 38.55 25.38 17.47
CA ALA A 531 39.05 26.61 18.09
C ALA A 531 39.01 27.80 17.12
N SER A 532 38.02 28.67 17.36
CA SER A 532 38.06 30.15 17.25
C SER A 532 37.71 30.82 15.92
N ASP A 533 36.58 31.55 15.97
CA ASP A 533 36.01 32.64 15.16
C ASP A 533 36.98 33.65 14.49
N PRO A 534 36.50 34.55 13.59
CA PRO A 534 35.18 34.64 12.92
C PRO A 534 35.24 34.53 11.38
#